data_AF-A0A7V4HPE2-F1
#
_entry.id   AF-A0A7V4HPE2-F1
#
_cell.length_a   1.000
_cell.length_b   1.000
_cell.length_c   1.000
_cell.angle_alpha   90.00
_cell.angle_beta   90.00
_cell.angle_gamma   90.00
#
_symmetry.space_group_name_H-M   'P 1'
#
loop_
_entity.id
_entity.type
_entity.pdbx_description
1 polymer ?
#
loop_
_entity_poly.entity_id
_entity_poly.type
_entity_poly.pdbx_seq_one_letter_code
_entity_poly.pdbx_strand_id
1 'polypeptide(L)' 'MSQGLEMTSTGFVDRRNYHVGNVPPAFERRQFANSYDELSPEARELAQAIDSYKMRHRRRFINAEEMLAVIKALGYHKD' A
#
# COMPACT_ATOMS: atom_id res chain seq x y z
N MET A 1 -17.62 -46.26 -24.07
CA MET A 1 -17.37 -44.81 -24.21
C MET A 1 -16.71 -44.34 -22.93
N SER A 2 -15.38 -44.30 -22.90
CA SER A 2 -14.63 -43.96 -21.68
C SER A 2 -13.80 -42.73 -21.99
N GLN A 3 -14.26 -41.59 -21.48
CA GLN A 3 -13.67 -40.28 -21.71
C GLN A 3 -12.39 -40.14 -20.87
N GLY A 4 -11.24 -40.08 -21.52
CA GLY A 4 -9.95 -39.86 -20.89
C GLY A 4 -9.84 -38.43 -20.37
N LEU A 5 -9.51 -38.28 -19.09
CA LEU A 5 -9.26 -37.01 -18.43
C LEU A 5 -7.89 -36.48 -18.89
N GLU A 6 -7.87 -35.40 -19.67
CA GLU A 6 -6.62 -34.71 -20.00
C GLU A 6 -6.08 -34.01 -18.76
N MET A 7 -5.07 -34.61 -18.12
CA MET A 7 -4.28 -33.97 -17.08
C MET A 7 -3.30 -33.02 -17.76
N THR A 8 -3.63 -31.73 -17.80
CA THR A 8 -2.66 -30.69 -18.14
C THR A 8 -1.50 -30.79 -17.14
N SER A 9 -0.34 -31.24 -17.61
CA SER A 9 0.88 -31.37 -16.82
C SER A 9 1.37 -29.97 -16.43
N THR A 10 0.81 -29.44 -15.35
CA THR A 10 1.37 -28.27 -14.66
C THR A 10 2.66 -28.75 -13.99
N GLY A 11 3.79 -28.57 -14.68
CA GLY A 11 5.09 -29.03 -14.21
C GLY A 11 5.39 -28.55 -12.79
N PHE A 12 6.10 -29.38 -12.02
CA PHE A 12 6.50 -29.06 -10.65
C PHE A 12 7.30 -27.75 -10.61
N VAL A 13 6.75 -26.74 -9.97
CA VAL A 13 7.41 -25.44 -9.76
C VAL A 13 8.13 -25.47 -8.43
N ASP A 14 9.46 -25.58 -8.46
CA ASP A 14 10.29 -25.43 -7.27
C ASP A 14 10.36 -23.96 -6.84
N ARG A 15 9.67 -23.66 -5.73
CA ARG A 15 9.60 -22.30 -5.15
C ARG A 15 10.84 -21.90 -4.36
N ARG A 16 11.81 -22.80 -4.17
CA ARG A 16 13.08 -22.51 -3.48
C ARG A 16 14.18 -22.10 -4.44
N ASN A 17 13.93 -22.18 -5.74
CA ASN A 17 14.88 -21.75 -6.76
C ASN A 17 14.77 -20.23 -6.98
N TYR A 18 15.69 -19.48 -6.37
CA TYR A 18 15.82 -18.03 -6.54
C TYR A 18 16.31 -17.60 -7.94
N HIS A 19 16.68 -18.55 -8.81
CA HIS A 19 17.23 -18.30 -10.14
C HIS A 19 16.18 -18.33 -11.26
N VAL A 20 14.93 -18.72 -10.98
CA VAL A 20 13.86 -18.65 -11.99
C VAL A 20 13.41 -17.20 -12.06
N GLY A 21 13.67 -16.55 -13.21
CA GLY A 21 13.42 -15.15 -13.52
C GLY A 21 11.96 -14.70 -13.51
N ASN A 22 11.20 -15.11 -12.51
CA ASN A 22 9.94 -14.50 -12.15
C ASN A 22 10.26 -13.25 -11.34
N VAL A 23 10.84 -12.24 -11.99
CA VAL A 23 10.80 -10.87 -11.48
C VAL A 23 9.32 -10.63 -11.21
N PRO A 24 8.88 -10.49 -9.95
CA PRO A 24 7.50 -10.15 -9.69
C PRO A 24 7.22 -8.91 -10.54
N PRO A 25 6.17 -8.88 -11.36
CA PRO A 25 5.78 -7.64 -11.99
C PRO A 25 5.80 -6.58 -10.90
N ALA A 26 6.40 -5.42 -11.19
CA ALA A 26 6.43 -4.28 -10.28
C ALA A 26 5.02 -3.68 -10.11
N PHE A 27 3.99 -4.53 -10.03
CA PHE A 27 2.70 -4.20 -9.48
C PHE A 27 2.97 -3.73 -8.06
N GLU A 28 2.89 -2.42 -7.93
CA GLU A 28 2.88 -1.76 -6.65
C GLU A 28 1.81 -2.45 -5.79
N ARG A 29 2.25 -3.23 -4.81
CA ARG A 29 1.39 -3.95 -3.85
C ARG A 29 0.78 -2.96 -2.85
N ARG A 30 0.19 -1.88 -3.34
CA ARG A 30 -0.63 -0.97 -2.56
C ARG A 30 -2.02 -1.00 -3.17
N GLN A 31 -2.91 -1.69 -2.47
CA GLN A 31 -4.34 -1.71 -2.76
C GLN A 31 -4.96 -0.30 -2.74
N PHE A 32 -4.27 0.65 -2.11
CA PHE A 32 -4.52 2.08 -2.24
C PHE A 32 -3.32 2.68 -2.98
N ALA A 33 -3.45 2.88 -4.29
CA ALA A 33 -2.58 3.83 -4.96
C ALA A 33 -2.74 5.18 -4.24
N ASN A 34 -1.65 5.95 -4.09
CA ASN A 34 -1.65 7.27 -3.46
C ASN A 34 -2.42 8.30 -4.32
N SER A 35 -3.68 8.05 -4.65
CA SER A 35 -4.51 8.95 -5.44
C SER A 35 -5.07 10.03 -4.53
N TYR A 36 -4.27 11.08 -4.34
CA TYR A 36 -4.71 12.33 -3.71
C TYR A 36 -5.76 13.08 -4.56
N ASP A 37 -5.99 12.66 -5.80
CA ASP A 37 -6.86 13.34 -6.75
C ASP A 37 -8.35 13.27 -6.41
N GLU A 38 -8.82 12.17 -5.81
CA GLU A 38 -10.24 12.00 -5.47
C GLU A 38 -10.61 12.58 -4.08
N LEU A 39 -9.62 13.05 -3.33
CA LEU A 39 -9.84 13.65 -2.02
C LEU A 39 -10.32 15.11 -2.14
N SER A 40 -11.14 15.54 -1.18
CA SER A 40 -11.43 16.96 -1.00
C SER A 40 -10.13 17.74 -0.75
N PRO A 41 -10.08 19.06 -1.04
CA PRO A 41 -8.90 19.88 -0.80
C PRO A 41 -8.35 19.76 0.63
N GLU A 42 -9.23 19.76 1.62
CA GLU A 42 -8.90 19.66 3.05
C GLU A 42 -8.33 18.28 3.39
N ALA A 43 -8.93 17.22 2.86
CA ALA A 43 -8.44 15.86 3.08
C ALA A 43 -7.07 15.65 2.42
N ARG A 44 -6.83 16.27 1.26
CA ARG A 44 -5.54 16.24 0.58
C ARG A 44 -4.45 16.96 1.39
N GLU A 45 -4.76 18.14 1.93
CA GLU A 45 -3.84 18.88 2.80
C GLU A 45 -3.47 18.06 4.05
N LEU A 46 -4.46 17.47 4.72
CA LEU A 46 -4.22 16.61 5.87
C LEU A 46 -3.31 15.43 5.53
N ALA A 47 -3.57 14.76 4.40
CA ALA A 47 -2.80 13.59 4.02
C ALA A 47 -1.34 13.94 3.65
N GLN A 48 -1.11 15.07 2.98
CA GLN A 48 0.24 15.60 2.72
C GLN A 48 0.99 15.95 4.02
N ALA A 49 0.29 16.53 5.00
CA ALA A 49 0.86 16.83 6.31
C ALA A 49 1.24 15.55 7.07
N ILE A 50 0.39 14.52 7.03
CA ILE A 50 0.66 13.20 7.62
C ILE A 50 1.88 12.55 6.97
N ASP A 51 1.99 12.57 5.64
CA ASP A 51 3.13 11.96 4.95
C ASP A 51 4.43 12.70 5.24
N SER A 52 4.38 14.03 5.28
CA SER A 52 5.52 14.85 5.72
C SER A 52 5.94 14.52 7.15
N TYR A 53 4.98 14.32 8.05
CA TYR A 53 5.23 13.91 9.43
C TYR A 53 5.93 12.54 9.49
N LYS A 54 5.38 11.54 8.78
CA LYS A 54 5.96 10.18 8.71
C LYS A 54 7.40 10.21 8.22
N MET A 55 7.71 10.98 7.17
CA MET A 55 9.07 11.09 6.63
C MET A 55 10.03 11.72 7.64
N ARG A 56 9.63 12.85 8.27
CA ARG A 56 10.47 13.54 9.26
C ARG A 56 10.77 12.68 10.48
N HIS A 57 9.78 11.93 10.97
CA HIS A 57 9.92 11.06 12.14
C HIS A 57 10.40 9.64 11.80
N ARG A 58 10.67 9.36 10.52
CA ARG A 58 11.07 8.04 9.99
C ARG A 58 10.15 6.91 10.46
N ARG A 59 8.84 7.16 10.47
CA ARG A 59 7.82 6.20 10.91
C ARG A 59 7.00 5.69 9.74
N ARG A 60 6.66 4.39 9.81
CA ARG A 60 5.77 3.75 8.84
C ARG A 60 4.29 4.00 9.16
N PHE A 61 3.96 4.16 10.44
CA PHE A 61 2.59 4.37 10.94
C PHE A 61 2.58 5.53 11.96
N ILE A 62 1.45 6.21 12.08
CA ILE A 62 1.22 7.23 13.12
C ILE A 62 0.25 6.70 14.17
N ASN A 63 0.44 7.08 15.44
CA ASN A 63 -0.52 6.85 16.51
C ASN A 63 -1.52 8.01 16.63
N ALA A 64 -2.49 7.87 17.55
CA ALA A 64 -3.56 8.87 17.72
C ALA A 64 -3.03 10.24 18.19
N GLU A 65 -2.03 10.27 19.07
CA GLU A 65 -1.42 11.52 19.54
C GLU A 65 -0.65 12.24 18.43
N GLU A 66 0.07 11.47 17.62
CA GLU A 66 0.80 11.99 16.45
C GLU A 66 -0.18 12.55 15.40
N MET A 67 -1.30 11.85 15.17
CA MET A 67 -2.37 12.34 14.29
C MET A 67 -2.99 13.63 14.84
N LEU A 68 -3.26 13.69 16.14
CA LEU A 68 -3.78 14.89 16.79
C LEU A 68 -2.80 16.07 16.68
N ALA A 69 -1.50 15.82 16.82
CA ALA A 69 -0.47 16.84 16.66
C ALA A 69 -0.46 17.41 15.23
N VAL A 70 -0.59 16.57 14.20
CA VAL A 70 -0.69 17.02 12.80
C VAL A 70 -1.94 17.86 12.58
N ILE A 71 -3.10 17.41 13.06
CA ILE A 71 -4.39 18.12 12.94
C ILE A 71 -4.31 19.50 13.61
N LYS A 72 -3.75 19.59 14.82
CA LYS A 72 -3.54 20.87 15.52
C LYS A 72 -2.55 21.78 14.81
N ALA A 73 -1.48 21.23 14.21
CA ALA A 73 -0.50 22.01 13.46
C ALA A 73 -1.09 22.64 12.20
N LEU A 74 -2.11 22.02 11.61
CA LEU A 74 -2.90 22.59 10.51
C LEU A 74 -3.94 23.63 10.98
N GLY A 75 -4.10 23.85 12.29
CA GLY A 75 -5.05 24.81 12.86
C GLY A 75 -6.47 24.28 12.99
N TYR A 76 -6.68 22.97 12.85
CA TYR A 76 -7.98 22.37 13.16
C TYR A 76 -8.16 22.23 14.67
N HIS A 77 -9.30 22.73 15.15
CA HIS A 77 -9.70 22.66 16.54
C HIS A 77 -11.09 22.02 16.63
N LYS A 78 -11.30 21.25 17.69
CA LYS A 78 -12.63 20.76 18.04
C LYS A 78 -13.27 21.79 18.95
N ASP A 79 -14.41 22.33 18.52
CA ASP A 79 -15.29 23.16 19.34
C ASP A 79 -16.08 22.33 20.37
#